data_AF-A0A4Q4X0T3-F1
#
_entry.id   AF-A0A4Q4X0T3-F1
#
_cell.length_a   1.000
_cell.length_b   1.000
_cell.length_c   1.000
_cell.angle_alpha   90.00
_cell.angle_beta   90.00
_cell.angle_gamma   90.00
#
_symmetry.space_group_name_H-M   'P 1'
#
loop_
_entity.id
_entity.type
_entity.pdbx_description
1 polymer ?
#
loop_
_entity_poly.entity_id
_entity_poly.type
_entity_poly.pdbx_seq_one_letter_code
_entity_poly.pdbx_strand_id
1 'polypeptide(L)'
;MAPKNGVRLEPPPFHSPKLRLSLQDEEHDTGLPTILVDKDERLWLSHHSISECLHQELGVERLNRIHRHLWWAGRPAAARPLHRQRMLGREIVPTQRADFHLLWADRRIFVKPLPRYLLDHDFWEKHICPDPALHALACGLLVSYTWLIRYDTDLTLAKETHLVDARLDWPTWRRFVENLAEGVDLNGTAMINSRYAYGELRIKRLNQIYRFAKPGGLRDVVSGYASGCGVIAAAYVSIWVSFGSDGSVPSKEGAAAQEVEREY
;
A
#
# COMPACT_ATOMS: atom_id res chain seq x y z
N MET A 1 -1.12 -3.56 -56.76
CA MET A 1 -2.31 -3.15 -55.97
C MET A 1 -2.10 -3.62 -54.54
N ALA A 2 -1.85 -2.70 -53.61
CA ALA A 2 -1.67 -3.01 -52.19
C ALA A 2 -3.03 -3.00 -51.47
N PRO A 3 -3.34 -3.95 -50.58
CA PRO A 3 -4.52 -3.84 -49.74
C PRO A 3 -4.26 -2.85 -48.61
N LYS A 4 -5.07 -1.79 -48.59
CA LYS A 4 -5.16 -0.82 -47.49
C LYS A 4 -6.17 -1.33 -46.45
N ASN A 5 -5.94 -0.89 -45.21
CA ASN A 5 -6.83 -0.83 -44.05
C ASN A 5 -6.73 -1.98 -43.06
N GLY A 6 -5.64 -1.96 -42.28
CA GLY A 6 -5.66 -2.46 -40.92
C GLY A 6 -6.56 -1.56 -40.07
N VAL A 7 -7.62 -2.14 -39.51
CA VAL A 7 -8.47 -1.47 -38.53
C VAL A 7 -7.65 -1.29 -37.26
N ARG A 8 -7.22 -0.06 -36.99
CA ARG A 8 -6.64 0.34 -35.72
C ARG A 8 -7.79 0.41 -34.71
N LEU A 9 -7.87 -0.58 -33.82
CA LEU A 9 -8.73 -0.52 -32.65
C LEU A 9 -8.14 0.55 -31.72
N GLU A 10 -8.73 1.75 -31.74
CA GLU A 10 -8.49 2.78 -30.72
C GLU A 10 -8.86 2.19 -29.35
N PRO A 11 -8.06 2.40 -28.29
CA PRO A 11 -8.43 1.97 -26.95
C PRO A 11 -9.71 2.70 -26.50
N PRO A 12 -10.59 2.04 -25.73
CA PRO A 12 -11.85 2.64 -25.30
C PRO A 12 -11.59 3.94 -24.52
N PRO A 13 -12.51 4.93 -24.60
CA PRO A 13 -12.35 6.21 -23.91
C PRO A 13 -12.18 5.96 -22.40
N PHE A 14 -11.15 6.58 -21.82
CA PHE A 14 -10.90 6.56 -20.38
C PHE A 14 -12.09 7.20 -19.67
N HIS A 15 -12.93 6.38 -19.05
CA HIS A 15 -14.08 6.83 -18.29
C HIS A 15 -13.60 7.42 -16.96
N SER A 16 -13.50 8.74 -16.93
CA SER A 16 -13.25 9.51 -15.71
C SER A 16 -14.48 9.42 -14.79
N PRO A 17 -14.37 8.96 -13.53
CA PRO A 17 -15.48 9.02 -12.60
C PRO A 17 -15.84 10.49 -12.32
N LYS A 18 -17.07 10.89 -12.68
CA LYS A 18 -17.58 12.23 -12.38
C LYS A 18 -17.99 12.30 -10.91
N LEU A 19 -17.19 12.95 -10.06
CA LEU A 19 -17.74 13.68 -8.91
C LEU A 19 -17.47 15.14 -9.03
N ARG A 20 -18.55 15.89 -8.89
CA ARG A 20 -18.50 17.28 -8.46
C ARG A 20 -18.84 17.29 -6.97
N LEU A 21 -17.83 17.03 -6.14
CA LEU A 21 -17.94 17.27 -4.70
C LEU A 21 -17.99 18.79 -4.51
N SER A 22 -19.12 19.30 -4.01
CA SER A 22 -19.25 20.68 -3.54
C SER A 22 -18.48 20.85 -2.21
N LEU A 23 -17.15 20.68 -2.26
CA LEU A 23 -16.21 20.92 -1.16
C LEU A 23 -15.31 22.13 -1.43
N GLN A 24 -15.58 22.85 -2.51
CA GLN A 24 -14.88 24.07 -2.91
C GLN A 24 -15.33 25.24 -2.03
N ASP A 25 -14.65 25.43 -0.91
CA ASP A 25 -14.55 26.74 -0.26
C ASP A 25 -13.10 27.12 0.11
N GLU A 26 -12.08 26.33 -0.29
CA GLU A 26 -10.68 26.76 -0.19
C GLU A 26 -9.95 26.29 -1.46
N GLU A 27 -9.71 27.23 -2.38
CA GLU A 27 -9.13 27.05 -3.72
C GLU A 27 -7.70 26.44 -3.73
N HIS A 28 -7.17 26.05 -2.56
CA HIS A 28 -5.78 25.65 -2.34
C HIS A 28 -5.56 24.31 -1.61
N ASP A 29 -6.59 23.65 -1.06
CA ASP A 29 -6.39 22.37 -0.33
C ASP A 29 -6.61 21.15 -1.25
N THR A 30 -5.64 20.92 -2.14
CA THR A 30 -5.61 19.73 -3.02
C THR A 30 -5.37 18.43 -2.23
N GLY A 31 -4.97 18.50 -0.96
CA GLY A 31 -4.53 17.33 -0.18
C GLY A 31 -3.19 16.74 -0.63
N LEU A 32 -2.41 17.47 -1.44
CA LEU A 32 -1.03 17.15 -1.77
C LEU A 32 -0.10 17.46 -0.58
N PRO A 33 1.00 16.71 -0.40
CA PRO A 33 2.01 17.06 0.59
C PRO A 33 2.61 18.44 0.30
N THR A 34 2.98 19.20 1.32
CA THR A 34 3.65 20.49 1.12
C THR A 34 5.09 20.32 0.64
N ILE A 35 5.79 19.33 1.21
CA ILE A 35 7.20 19.05 0.97
C ILE A 35 7.37 17.54 0.76
N LEU A 36 8.22 17.20 -0.20
CA LEU A 36 8.66 15.84 -0.46
C LEU A 36 10.17 15.75 -0.24
N VAL A 37 10.62 14.52 0.00
CA VAL A 37 12.03 14.21 0.24
C VAL A 37 12.49 13.20 -0.80
N ASP A 38 13.56 13.51 -1.52
CA ASP A 38 14.19 12.55 -2.44
C ASP A 38 14.90 11.41 -1.71
N LYS A 39 15.34 10.43 -2.50
CA LYS A 39 16.38 9.45 -2.17
C LYS A 39 17.70 10.10 -1.72
N ASP A 40 18.03 11.28 -2.23
CA ASP A 40 19.20 12.07 -1.84
C ASP A 40 18.95 12.98 -0.62
N GLU A 41 17.84 12.77 0.10
CA GLU A 41 17.41 13.57 1.27
C GLU A 41 17.18 15.06 0.97
N ARG A 42 17.01 15.40 -0.32
CA ARG A 42 16.71 16.76 -0.76
C ARG A 42 15.23 17.07 -0.59
N LEU A 43 14.94 18.23 -0.03
CA LEU A 43 13.58 18.74 0.13
C LEU A 43 13.15 19.51 -1.12
N TRP A 44 11.95 19.25 -1.62
CA TRP A 44 11.33 20.09 -2.64
C TRP A 44 9.84 20.30 -2.38
N LEU A 45 9.31 21.41 -2.90
CA LEU A 45 7.88 21.71 -2.83
C LEU A 45 7.13 20.92 -3.89
N SER A 46 5.99 20.35 -3.51
CA SER A 46 5.18 19.47 -4.38
C SER A 46 4.69 20.14 -5.67
N HIS A 47 4.47 21.45 -5.65
CA HIS A 47 3.97 22.18 -6.80
C HIS A 47 5.01 22.36 -7.91
N HIS A 48 6.32 22.18 -7.65
CA HIS A 48 7.34 22.26 -8.69
C HIS A 48 7.22 21.12 -9.71
N SER A 49 6.76 19.95 -9.26
CA SER A 49 6.58 18.77 -10.11
C SER A 49 5.48 17.89 -9.53
N ILE A 50 4.23 18.21 -9.89
CA ILE A 50 3.04 17.48 -9.42
C ILE A 50 3.11 16.01 -9.86
N SER A 51 3.63 15.73 -11.06
CA SER A 51 3.77 14.35 -11.56
C SER A 51 4.71 13.52 -10.68
N GLU A 52 5.91 14.02 -10.36
CA GLU A 52 6.86 13.30 -9.50
C GLU A 52 6.32 13.15 -8.07
N CYS A 53 5.64 14.19 -7.56
CA CYS A 53 4.92 14.11 -6.29
C CYS A 53 3.92 12.94 -6.28
N LEU A 54 3.10 12.82 -7.31
CA LEU A 54 2.08 11.78 -7.39
C LEU A 54 2.69 10.38 -7.53
N HIS A 55 3.79 10.23 -8.28
CA HIS A 55 4.55 8.98 -8.35
C HIS A 55 5.11 8.57 -6.99
N GLN A 56 5.63 9.52 -6.21
CA GLN A 56 6.12 9.24 -4.86
C GLN A 56 4.98 8.91 -3.88
N GLU A 57 3.86 9.64 -3.97
CA GLU A 57 2.72 9.51 -3.06
C GLU A 57 1.90 8.23 -3.28
N LEU A 58 1.71 7.83 -4.53
CA LEU A 58 0.96 6.63 -4.93
C LEU A 58 1.86 5.43 -5.24
N GLY A 59 3.17 5.61 -5.22
CA GLY A 59 4.17 4.61 -5.57
C GLY A 59 4.10 3.35 -4.68
N VAL A 60 4.16 2.18 -5.33
CA VAL A 60 4.15 0.85 -4.69
C VAL A 60 5.24 -0.05 -5.26
N GLU A 61 6.33 0.53 -5.73
CA GLU A 61 7.43 -0.12 -6.45
C GLU A 61 8.02 -1.27 -5.65
N ARG A 62 8.14 -1.09 -4.33
CA ARG A 62 8.64 -2.10 -3.40
C ARG A 62 7.80 -3.38 -3.41
N LEU A 63 6.49 -3.26 -3.58
CA LEU A 63 5.61 -4.43 -3.66
C LEU A 63 5.60 -5.02 -5.06
N ASN A 64 5.65 -4.17 -6.09
CA ASN A 64 5.73 -4.62 -7.49
C ASN A 64 6.96 -5.48 -7.75
N ARG A 65 8.13 -5.13 -7.17
CA ARG A 65 9.36 -5.93 -7.26
C ARG A 65 9.21 -7.36 -6.73
N ILE A 66 8.33 -7.56 -5.74
CA ILE A 66 8.10 -8.87 -5.11
C ILE A 66 6.76 -9.49 -5.50
N HIS A 67 6.08 -8.97 -6.53
CA HIS A 67 4.72 -9.37 -6.89
C HIS A 67 4.57 -10.90 -6.99
N ARG A 68 5.51 -11.59 -7.66
CA ARG A 68 5.52 -13.06 -7.83
C ARG A 68 5.56 -13.87 -6.52
N HIS A 69 5.90 -13.24 -5.39
CA HIS A 69 5.97 -13.87 -4.08
C HIS A 69 4.87 -13.37 -3.11
N LEU A 70 4.03 -12.41 -3.52
CA LEU A 70 3.02 -11.81 -2.62
C LEU A 70 2.00 -12.82 -2.12
N TRP A 71 1.76 -13.91 -2.85
CA TRP A 71 0.95 -15.06 -2.41
C TRP A 71 1.41 -15.63 -1.06
N TRP A 72 2.69 -15.48 -0.72
CA TRP A 72 3.19 -15.89 0.58
C TRP A 72 2.69 -14.94 1.67
N ALA A 73 2.62 -13.63 1.40
CA ALA A 73 2.21 -12.59 2.35
C ALA A 73 0.69 -12.44 2.52
N GLY A 74 -0.11 -12.77 1.52
CA GLY A 74 -1.57 -12.72 1.58
C GLY A 74 -2.23 -13.41 0.40
N ARG A 75 -3.55 -13.59 0.48
CA ARG A 75 -4.34 -14.15 -0.62
C ARG A 75 -4.71 -13.04 -1.62
N PRO A 76 -4.74 -13.31 -2.94
CA PRO A 76 -5.26 -12.38 -3.93
C PRO A 76 -6.78 -12.29 -3.79
N ALA A 77 -7.24 -11.41 -2.90
CA ALA A 77 -8.65 -11.22 -2.57
C ALA A 77 -8.87 -9.80 -2.04
N ALA A 78 -10.08 -9.29 -2.24
CA ALA A 78 -10.50 -8.00 -1.71
C ALA A 78 -10.30 -7.91 -0.17
N ALA A 79 -9.99 -6.71 0.30
CA ALA A 79 -9.85 -6.45 1.73
C ALA A 79 -11.20 -6.60 2.47
N ARG A 80 -11.12 -6.93 3.76
CA ARG A 80 -12.32 -6.91 4.62
C ARG A 80 -12.72 -5.45 4.90
N PRO A 81 -14.04 -5.19 5.06
CA PRO A 81 -14.54 -3.85 5.34
C PRO A 81 -14.10 -3.38 6.72
N LEU A 82 -14.11 -2.06 6.96
CA LEU A 82 -13.57 -1.44 8.17
C LEU A 82 -14.21 -1.95 9.46
N HIS A 83 -15.54 -2.12 9.50
CA HIS A 83 -16.22 -2.70 10.65
C HIS A 83 -15.70 -4.10 10.97
N ARG A 84 -15.41 -4.91 9.95
CA ARG A 84 -14.86 -6.25 10.12
C ARG A 84 -13.40 -6.21 10.57
N GLN A 85 -12.61 -5.23 10.16
CA GLN A 85 -11.27 -5.02 10.72
C GLN A 85 -11.37 -4.79 12.24
N ARG A 86 -12.30 -3.93 12.67
CA ARG A 86 -12.55 -3.64 14.09
C ARG A 86 -13.07 -4.86 14.85
N MET A 87 -13.97 -5.65 14.27
CA MET A 87 -14.43 -6.93 14.84
C MET A 87 -13.29 -7.95 15.02
N LEU A 88 -12.30 -7.96 14.12
CA LEU A 88 -11.10 -8.78 14.24
C LEU A 88 -10.10 -8.25 15.29
N GLY A 89 -10.45 -7.19 16.03
CA GLY A 89 -9.60 -6.55 17.03
C GLY A 89 -8.42 -5.79 16.43
N ARG A 90 -8.51 -5.38 15.16
CA ARG A 90 -7.49 -4.56 14.52
C ARG A 90 -7.77 -3.07 14.74
N GLU A 91 -6.75 -2.38 15.24
CA GLU A 91 -6.60 -0.94 15.20
C GLU A 91 -6.32 -0.50 13.77
N ILE A 92 -7.10 0.45 13.27
CA ILE A 92 -6.93 1.07 11.95
C ILE A 92 -5.98 2.25 12.12
N VAL A 93 -4.79 2.15 11.51
CA VAL A 93 -3.71 3.14 11.66
C VAL A 93 -3.52 3.88 10.33
N PRO A 94 -3.80 5.20 10.27
CA PRO A 94 -3.50 6.00 9.10
C PRO A 94 -2.01 6.00 8.75
N THR A 95 -1.67 5.97 7.47
CA THR A 95 -0.30 6.10 6.96
C THR A 95 -0.27 6.96 5.72
N GLN A 96 0.75 7.79 5.50
CA GLN A 96 0.83 8.51 4.22
C GLN A 96 1.43 7.66 3.09
N ARG A 97 1.98 6.50 3.39
CA ARG A 97 2.68 5.66 2.43
C ARG A 97 1.73 4.73 1.68
N ALA A 98 1.66 4.84 0.35
CA ALA A 98 0.87 3.93 -0.48
C ALA A 98 1.35 2.46 -0.38
N ASP A 99 2.66 2.24 -0.26
CA ASP A 99 3.23 0.90 -0.09
C ASP A 99 2.85 0.23 1.25
N PHE A 100 2.33 0.98 2.23
CA PHE A 100 1.79 0.45 3.48
C PHE A 100 0.27 0.27 3.48
N HIS A 101 -0.43 0.78 2.47
CA HIS A 101 -1.88 0.64 2.37
C HIS A 101 -2.28 -0.86 2.38
N LEU A 102 -3.19 -1.23 3.30
CA LEU A 102 -3.66 -2.60 3.59
C LEU A 102 -2.60 -3.60 4.05
N LEU A 103 -1.46 -3.11 4.55
CA LEU A 103 -0.53 -3.95 5.27
C LEU A 103 -0.98 -4.09 6.72
N TRP A 104 -0.76 -5.26 7.31
CA TRP A 104 -1.08 -5.46 8.72
C TRP A 104 0.01 -6.24 9.46
N ALA A 105 0.15 -5.90 10.74
CA ALA A 105 1.01 -6.55 11.71
C ALA A 105 0.30 -6.59 13.05
N ASP A 106 0.36 -7.73 13.73
CA ASP A 106 -0.28 -7.95 15.03
C ASP A 106 -1.76 -7.53 15.02
N ARG A 107 -2.13 -6.55 15.84
CA ARG A 107 -3.48 -5.97 15.93
C ARG A 107 -3.60 -4.64 15.20
N ARG A 108 -2.76 -4.36 14.20
CA ARG A 108 -2.77 -3.09 13.44
C ARG A 108 -2.89 -3.33 11.96
N ILE A 109 -3.76 -2.58 11.31
CA ILE A 109 -3.82 -2.47 9.84
C ILE A 109 -3.51 -1.04 9.44
N PHE A 110 -2.55 -0.88 8.54
CA PHE A 110 -2.15 0.42 8.01
C PHE A 110 -2.98 0.74 6.78
N VAL A 111 -3.58 1.92 6.75
CA VAL A 111 -4.44 2.35 5.65
C VAL A 111 -4.04 3.77 5.24
N LYS A 112 -3.68 3.95 3.98
CA LYS A 112 -3.46 5.28 3.41
C LYS A 112 -4.78 6.04 3.33
N PRO A 113 -4.94 7.22 3.98
CA PRO A 113 -6.10 8.09 3.82
C PRO A 113 -6.36 8.41 2.35
N LEU A 114 -7.63 8.56 1.99
CA LEU A 114 -8.08 8.83 0.63
C LEU A 114 -7.75 10.29 0.30
N PRO A 115 -6.80 10.55 -0.60
CA PRO A 115 -6.46 11.92 -0.95
C PRO A 115 -7.62 12.58 -1.68
N ARG A 116 -7.92 13.84 -1.35
CA ARG A 116 -9.08 14.56 -1.90
C ARG A 116 -8.96 14.77 -3.41
N TYR A 117 -7.75 14.98 -3.92
CA TYR A 117 -7.49 15.08 -5.36
C TYR A 117 -7.93 13.84 -6.15
N LEU A 118 -8.04 12.66 -5.54
CA LEU A 118 -8.56 11.46 -6.22
C LEU A 118 -10.07 11.48 -6.40
N LEU A 119 -10.77 12.39 -5.73
CA LEU A 119 -12.21 12.60 -5.85
C LEU A 119 -12.56 13.81 -6.75
N ASP A 120 -11.55 14.48 -7.30
CA ASP A 120 -11.68 15.66 -8.16
C ASP A 120 -11.47 15.27 -9.63
N HIS A 121 -12.52 15.40 -10.43
CA HIS A 121 -12.52 15.05 -11.85
C HIS A 121 -11.52 15.90 -12.67
N ASP A 122 -11.44 17.20 -12.42
CA ASP A 122 -10.54 18.11 -13.15
C ASP A 122 -9.08 17.77 -12.86
N PHE A 123 -8.79 17.34 -11.62
CA PHE A 123 -7.45 16.87 -11.23
C PHE A 123 -7.06 15.60 -11.99
N TRP A 124 -7.99 14.66 -12.18
CA TRP A 124 -7.73 13.45 -12.95
C TRP A 124 -7.37 13.76 -14.39
N GLU A 125 -8.17 14.58 -15.08
CA GLU A 125 -7.91 14.94 -16.49
C GLU A 125 -6.55 15.62 -16.67
N LYS A 126 -6.18 16.50 -15.73
CA LYS A 126 -4.95 17.29 -15.84
C LYS A 126 -3.69 16.55 -15.40
N HIS A 127 -3.76 15.71 -14.35
CA HIS A 127 -2.57 15.19 -13.68
C HIS A 127 -2.45 13.68 -13.62
N ILE A 128 -3.55 12.91 -13.77
CA ILE A 128 -3.54 11.45 -13.63
C ILE A 128 -3.74 10.76 -14.99
N CYS A 129 -4.76 11.14 -15.75
CA CYS A 129 -5.09 10.54 -17.05
C CYS A 129 -3.96 10.59 -18.09
N PRO A 130 -3.11 11.64 -18.15
CA PRO A 130 -1.98 11.67 -19.08
C PRO A 130 -0.92 10.57 -18.83
N ASP A 131 -0.90 9.97 -17.63
CA ASP A 131 0.07 8.94 -17.23
C ASP A 131 -0.65 7.62 -16.90
N PRO A 132 -0.60 6.63 -17.80
CA PRO A 132 -1.26 5.33 -17.59
C PRO A 132 -0.78 4.58 -16.34
N ALA A 133 0.49 4.73 -15.95
CA ALA A 133 1.01 4.06 -14.76
C ALA A 133 0.43 4.68 -13.49
N LEU A 134 0.34 6.01 -13.47
CA LEU A 134 -0.26 6.75 -12.35
C LEU A 134 -1.77 6.49 -12.26
N HIS A 135 -2.45 6.46 -13.40
CA HIS A 135 -3.85 6.08 -13.50
C HIS A 135 -4.11 4.70 -12.87
N ALA A 136 -3.29 3.70 -13.21
CA ALA A 136 -3.42 2.35 -12.63
C ALA A 136 -3.19 2.31 -11.11
N LEU A 137 -2.29 3.14 -10.57
CA LEU A 137 -2.05 3.29 -9.14
C LEU A 137 -3.26 3.94 -8.44
N ALA A 138 -3.75 5.06 -8.99
CA ALA A 138 -4.89 5.80 -8.48
C ALA A 138 -6.17 4.95 -8.48
N CYS A 139 -6.48 4.27 -9.59
CA CYS A 139 -7.61 3.35 -9.67
C CYS A 139 -7.48 2.21 -8.66
N GLY A 140 -6.28 1.63 -8.50
CA GLY A 140 -6.05 0.59 -7.51
C GLY A 140 -6.36 1.03 -6.08
N LEU A 141 -5.92 2.25 -5.70
CA LEU A 141 -6.24 2.83 -4.40
C LEU A 141 -7.75 3.06 -4.24
N LEU A 142 -8.42 3.61 -5.25
CA LEU A 142 -9.88 3.80 -5.20
C LEU A 142 -10.64 2.47 -5.06
N VAL A 143 -10.27 1.46 -5.84
CA VAL A 143 -10.84 0.12 -5.77
C VAL A 143 -10.68 -0.46 -4.37
N SER A 144 -9.50 -0.29 -3.74
CA SER A 144 -9.32 -0.77 -2.37
C SER A 144 -10.26 -0.11 -1.34
N TYR A 145 -10.63 1.15 -1.55
CA TYR A 145 -11.61 1.82 -0.70
C TYR A 145 -13.04 1.29 -0.89
N THR A 146 -13.41 0.82 -2.08
CA THR A 146 -14.70 0.13 -2.30
C THR A 146 -14.82 -1.16 -1.48
N TRP A 147 -13.70 -1.82 -1.15
CA TRP A 147 -13.69 -3.00 -0.29
C TRP A 147 -13.82 -2.66 1.19
N LEU A 148 -13.19 -1.55 1.58
CA LEU A 148 -13.13 -1.04 2.96
C LEU A 148 -14.47 -0.42 3.39
N ILE A 149 -15.11 0.34 2.51
CA ILE A 149 -16.34 1.11 2.79
C ILE A 149 -17.52 0.49 2.03
N ARG A 150 -18.16 -0.51 2.64
CA ARG A 150 -19.30 -1.24 2.05
C ARG A 150 -20.65 -0.87 2.64
N TYR A 151 -20.64 -0.39 3.87
CA TYR A 151 -21.84 0.03 4.59
C TYR A 151 -21.65 1.44 5.14
N ASP A 152 -22.77 2.10 5.49
CA ASP A 152 -22.75 3.41 6.14
C ASP A 152 -21.95 3.41 7.46
N THR A 153 -21.97 2.27 8.18
CA THR A 153 -21.14 2.04 9.36
C THR A 153 -19.64 2.06 9.04
N ASP A 154 -19.22 1.56 7.88
CA ASP A 154 -17.83 1.65 7.44
C ASP A 154 -17.44 3.08 7.11
N LEU A 155 -18.35 3.86 6.49
CA LEU A 155 -18.09 5.26 6.18
C LEU A 155 -17.94 6.07 7.47
N THR A 156 -18.78 5.80 8.46
CA THR A 156 -18.65 6.39 9.81
C THR A 156 -17.29 6.07 10.43
N LEU A 157 -16.87 4.80 10.39
CA LEU A 157 -15.55 4.37 10.87
C LEU A 157 -14.39 5.01 10.09
N ALA A 158 -14.54 5.18 8.77
CA ALA A 158 -13.54 5.85 7.94
C ALA A 158 -13.37 7.32 8.34
N LYS A 159 -14.46 8.01 8.71
CA LYS A 159 -14.40 9.38 9.24
C LYS A 159 -13.77 9.44 10.63
N GLU A 160 -14.17 8.55 11.55
CA GLU A 160 -13.59 8.45 12.90
C GLU A 160 -12.07 8.25 12.88
N THR A 161 -11.58 7.53 11.86
CA THR A 161 -10.16 7.20 11.70
C THR A 161 -9.44 8.16 10.74
N HIS A 162 -10.08 9.25 10.32
CA HIS A 162 -9.52 10.25 9.41
C HIS A 162 -9.02 9.68 8.07
N LEU A 163 -9.64 8.59 7.60
CA LEU A 163 -9.32 7.97 6.32
C LEU A 163 -10.00 8.63 5.14
N VAL A 164 -11.07 9.39 5.37
CA VAL A 164 -11.82 10.16 4.37
C VAL A 164 -12.21 11.52 4.95
N ASP A 165 -12.62 12.45 4.09
CA ASP A 165 -13.14 13.75 4.53
C ASP A 165 -14.39 13.57 5.40
N ALA A 166 -14.45 14.27 6.53
CA ALA A 166 -15.59 14.22 7.45
C ALA A 166 -16.92 14.65 6.80
N ARG A 167 -16.85 15.49 5.76
CA ARG A 167 -17.99 16.01 5.00
C ARG A 167 -18.58 14.99 4.02
N LEU A 168 -17.87 13.91 3.69
CA LEU A 168 -18.33 12.92 2.71
C LEU A 168 -19.53 12.13 3.24
N ASP A 169 -20.73 12.26 2.66
CA ASP A 169 -21.90 11.49 3.08
C ASP A 169 -22.07 10.17 2.32
N TRP A 170 -22.94 9.29 2.83
CA TRP A 170 -23.18 7.96 2.26
C TRP A 170 -23.81 8.00 0.86
N PRO A 171 -24.83 8.84 0.57
CA PRO A 171 -25.33 8.98 -0.79
C PRO A 171 -24.25 9.40 -1.80
N THR A 172 -23.37 10.33 -1.44
CA THR A 172 -22.28 10.79 -2.29
C THR A 172 -21.24 9.70 -2.50
N TRP A 173 -20.87 8.97 -1.44
CA TRP A 173 -19.98 7.81 -1.57
C TRP A 173 -20.56 6.73 -2.50
N ARG A 174 -21.85 6.40 -2.38
CA ARG A 174 -22.48 5.41 -3.27
C ARG A 174 -22.45 5.84 -4.73
N ARG A 175 -22.84 7.08 -5.02
CA ARG A 175 -22.79 7.63 -6.40
C ARG A 175 -21.38 7.61 -6.96
N PHE A 176 -20.36 7.86 -6.13
CA PHE A 176 -18.98 7.74 -6.56
C PHE A 176 -18.62 6.33 -6.97
N VAL A 177 -18.94 5.35 -6.12
CA VAL A 177 -18.60 3.96 -6.41
C VAL A 177 -19.34 3.46 -7.66
N GLU A 178 -20.58 3.89 -7.87
CA GLU A 178 -21.35 3.62 -9.10
C GLU A 178 -20.62 4.18 -10.33
N ASN A 179 -20.24 5.46 -10.31
CA ASN A 179 -19.50 6.09 -11.42
C ASN A 179 -18.12 5.46 -11.64
N LEU A 180 -17.44 5.03 -10.58
CA LEU A 180 -16.16 4.33 -10.67
C LEU A 180 -16.32 2.95 -11.33
N ALA A 181 -17.40 2.23 -11.01
CA ALA A 181 -17.68 0.91 -11.56
C ALA A 181 -18.01 0.92 -13.07
N GLU A 182 -18.46 2.06 -13.61
CA GLU A 182 -18.66 2.23 -15.06
C GLU A 182 -17.32 2.29 -15.82
N GLY A 183 -16.27 2.83 -15.20
CA GLY A 183 -14.97 3.04 -15.84
C GLY A 183 -13.86 2.08 -15.44
N VAL A 184 -14.01 1.37 -14.31
CA VAL A 184 -13.00 0.46 -13.78
C VAL A 184 -13.67 -0.86 -13.39
N ASP A 185 -13.13 -1.97 -13.90
CA ASP A 185 -13.55 -3.30 -13.46
C ASP A 185 -13.12 -3.53 -12.00
N LEU A 186 -14.09 -3.47 -11.09
CA LEU A 186 -13.89 -3.67 -9.65
C LEU A 186 -13.47 -5.10 -9.28
N ASN A 187 -13.70 -6.07 -10.18
CA ASN A 187 -13.35 -7.48 -9.98
C ASN A 187 -12.07 -7.88 -10.73
N GLY A 188 -11.70 -7.11 -11.75
CA GLY A 188 -10.55 -7.34 -12.60
C GLY A 188 -9.29 -6.63 -12.14
N THR A 189 -8.15 -7.11 -12.63
CA THR A 189 -6.83 -6.51 -12.37
C THR A 189 -6.24 -5.79 -13.59
N ALA A 190 -7.00 -5.69 -14.70
CA ALA A 190 -6.46 -5.20 -15.97
C ALA A 190 -6.17 -3.70 -15.97
N MET A 191 -7.01 -2.91 -15.27
CA MET A 191 -6.90 -1.44 -15.24
C MET A 191 -6.25 -0.90 -13.97
N ILE A 192 -5.85 -1.78 -13.05
CA ILE A 192 -5.28 -1.43 -11.75
C ILE A 192 -3.87 -1.98 -11.60
N ASN A 193 -3.05 -1.30 -10.80
CA ASN A 193 -1.71 -1.78 -10.51
C ASN A 193 -1.76 -3.16 -9.82
N SER A 194 -0.87 -4.07 -10.23
CA SER A 194 -0.81 -5.46 -9.77
C SER A 194 -0.76 -5.64 -8.24
N ARG A 195 -0.25 -4.65 -7.50
CA ARG A 195 -0.29 -4.64 -6.02
C ARG A 195 -1.72 -4.78 -5.51
N TYR A 196 -2.68 -4.15 -6.16
CA TYR A 196 -4.10 -4.15 -5.77
C TYR A 196 -4.85 -5.41 -6.23
N ALA A 197 -4.16 -6.44 -6.75
CA ALA A 197 -4.73 -7.79 -6.78
C ALA A 197 -4.82 -8.41 -5.36
N TYR A 198 -4.06 -7.87 -4.40
CA TYR A 198 -4.01 -8.33 -3.03
C TYR A 198 -4.63 -7.29 -2.10
N GLY A 199 -5.64 -7.65 -1.32
CA GLY A 199 -6.16 -6.78 -0.27
C GLY A 199 -5.19 -6.71 0.90
N GLU A 200 -5.33 -7.64 1.84
CA GLU A 200 -4.58 -7.64 3.10
C GLU A 200 -3.28 -8.44 3.01
N LEU A 201 -2.14 -7.78 3.22
CA LEU A 201 -0.82 -8.42 3.23
C LEU A 201 -0.18 -8.35 4.62
N ARG A 202 0.43 -9.47 5.06
CA ARG A 202 1.13 -9.57 6.35
C ARG A 202 2.56 -9.03 6.26
N ILE A 203 2.88 -8.00 7.04
CA ILE A 203 4.23 -7.40 7.06
C ILE A 203 5.31 -8.42 7.44
N LYS A 204 5.05 -9.28 8.44
CA LYS A 204 6.00 -10.33 8.85
C LYS A 204 6.42 -11.23 7.68
N ARG A 205 5.48 -11.53 6.78
CA ARG A 205 5.74 -12.36 5.59
C ARG A 205 6.39 -11.57 4.46
N LEU A 206 6.07 -10.29 4.30
CA LEU A 206 6.81 -9.41 3.39
C LEU A 206 8.29 -9.33 3.77
N ASN A 207 8.62 -9.23 5.07
CA ASN A 207 10.00 -9.28 5.55
C ASN A 207 10.69 -10.61 5.19
N GLN A 208 9.99 -11.74 5.31
CA GLN A 208 10.52 -13.04 4.89
C GLN A 208 10.78 -13.08 3.39
N ILE A 209 9.85 -12.61 2.56
CA ILE A 209 10.05 -12.51 1.11
C ILE A 209 11.30 -11.69 0.78
N TYR A 210 11.47 -10.52 1.38
CA TYR A 210 12.65 -9.68 1.14
C TYR A 210 13.96 -10.34 1.56
N ARG A 211 13.95 -11.13 2.65
CA ARG A 211 15.13 -11.88 3.11
C ARG A 211 15.47 -13.06 2.20
N PHE A 212 14.48 -13.82 1.76
CA PHE A 212 14.70 -15.09 1.04
C PHE A 212 14.68 -14.96 -0.47
N ALA A 213 13.85 -14.09 -1.03
CA ALA A 213 13.71 -13.93 -2.47
C ALA A 213 14.72 -12.94 -3.09
N LYS A 214 15.51 -12.25 -2.25
CA LYS A 214 16.51 -11.23 -2.61
C LYS A 214 16.10 -10.36 -3.82
N PRO A 215 15.01 -9.56 -3.69
CA PRO A 215 14.49 -8.77 -4.80
C PRO A 215 15.39 -7.55 -5.15
N GLY A 216 16.45 -7.32 -4.38
CA GLY A 216 17.42 -6.22 -4.46
C GLY A 216 18.72 -6.54 -3.70
N GLY A 217 19.65 -5.59 -3.63
CA GLY A 217 20.98 -5.75 -3.02
C GLY A 217 20.96 -5.92 -1.48
N LEU A 218 22.12 -6.17 -0.87
CA LEU A 218 22.26 -6.49 0.58
C LEU A 218 21.55 -5.52 1.54
N ARG A 219 21.42 -4.24 1.18
CA ARG A 219 20.74 -3.21 2.00
C ARG A 219 19.26 -3.54 2.28
N ASP A 220 18.57 -4.15 1.32
CA ASP A 220 17.14 -4.51 1.47
C ASP A 220 16.94 -5.72 2.41
N VAL A 221 17.95 -6.58 2.52
CA VAL A 221 17.93 -7.76 3.41
C VAL A 221 18.08 -7.36 4.88
N VAL A 222 18.94 -6.38 5.16
CA VAL A 222 19.24 -5.88 6.52
C VAL A 222 18.11 -4.98 7.04
N SER A 223 17.54 -4.15 6.17
CA SER A 223 16.52 -3.15 6.52
C SER A 223 15.12 -3.79 6.71
N GLY A 224 14.78 -4.82 5.92
CA GLY A 224 13.44 -5.40 5.91
C GLY A 224 12.40 -4.52 5.20
N TYR A 225 11.16 -5.01 5.08
CA TYR A 225 10.09 -4.25 4.41
C TYR A 225 9.61 -3.05 5.27
N ALA A 226 9.66 -3.19 6.60
CA ALA A 226 9.11 -2.22 7.54
C ALA A 226 10.15 -1.35 8.26
N SER A 227 11.39 -1.29 7.78
CA SER A 227 12.40 -0.37 8.30
C SER A 227 11.86 1.06 8.34
N GLY A 228 11.83 1.65 9.53
CA GLY A 228 11.24 2.96 9.82
C GLY A 228 9.92 2.91 10.59
N CYS A 229 9.18 1.79 10.56
CA CYS A 229 8.07 1.57 11.48
C CYS A 229 8.62 0.86 12.73
N GLY A 230 8.69 1.56 13.86
CA GLY A 230 9.21 1.06 15.16
C GLY A 230 8.52 -0.21 15.69
N VAL A 231 7.53 -0.75 14.99
CA VAL A 231 6.81 -1.99 15.28
C VAL A 231 7.69 -3.23 15.08
N ILE A 232 8.83 -3.13 14.38
CA ILE A 232 9.72 -4.29 14.15
C ILE A 232 11.20 -3.92 14.29
N ALA A 233 11.61 -3.14 15.29
CA ALA A 233 13.05 -3.01 15.60
C ALA A 233 13.58 -4.17 16.47
N ALA A 234 12.74 -4.73 17.35
CA ALA A 234 13.19 -5.63 18.43
C ALA A 234 13.58 -7.06 17.99
N ALA A 235 13.31 -7.47 16.75
CA ALA A 235 13.63 -8.83 16.27
C ALA A 235 14.86 -8.89 15.34
N TYR A 236 15.53 -7.76 15.08
CA TYR A 236 16.54 -7.67 14.01
C TYR A 236 17.99 -7.88 14.47
N VAL A 237 18.31 -7.72 15.76
CA VAL A 237 19.70 -7.90 16.24
C VAL A 237 19.99 -9.35 16.67
N SER A 238 18.99 -10.10 17.15
CA SER A 238 19.24 -11.41 17.76
C SER A 238 19.59 -12.53 16.76
N ILE A 239 19.17 -12.43 15.49
CA ILE A 239 19.46 -13.49 14.50
C ILE A 239 20.87 -13.36 13.90
N TRP A 240 21.44 -12.15 13.87
CA TRP A 240 22.80 -11.95 13.36
C TRP A 240 23.87 -12.36 14.39
N VAL A 241 23.60 -12.23 15.69
CA VAL A 241 24.53 -12.68 16.74
C VAL A 241 24.62 -14.21 16.84
N SER A 242 23.55 -14.94 16.50
CA SER A 242 23.54 -16.42 16.61
C SER A 242 24.11 -17.19 15.41
N PHE A 243 24.48 -16.54 14.31
CA PHE A 243 25.01 -17.22 13.10
C PHE A 243 26.43 -16.78 12.71
N GLY A 244 27.10 -16.00 13.55
CA GLY A 244 28.40 -15.39 13.26
C GLY A 244 29.47 -15.67 14.31
N SER A 245 29.54 -16.88 14.88
CA SER A 245 30.70 -17.37 15.63
C SER A 245 30.52 -18.86 15.90
N ASP A 246 30.95 -19.72 14.98
CA ASP A 246 31.39 -21.07 15.32
C ASP A 246 32.27 -21.61 14.19
N GLY A 247 33.49 -21.08 14.16
CA GLY A 247 34.62 -21.65 13.43
C GLY A 247 35.60 -22.25 14.42
N SER A 248 35.20 -23.26 15.19
CA SER A 248 36.13 -24.11 15.94
C SER A 248 35.46 -25.42 16.32
N VAL A 249 35.93 -26.50 15.71
CA VAL A 249 35.61 -27.89 16.06
C VAL A 249 36.27 -28.24 17.40
N PRO A 250 35.56 -28.73 18.43
CA PRO A 250 36.20 -29.40 19.55
C PRO A 250 36.21 -30.92 19.32
N SER A 251 37.43 -31.44 19.26
CA SER A 251 37.76 -32.86 19.37
C SER A 251 37.31 -33.39 20.75
N LYS A 252 36.66 -34.56 20.75
CA LYS A 252 36.32 -35.31 21.96
C LYS A 252 37.56 -35.95 22.55
N GLU A 253 37.84 -35.72 23.84
CA GLU A 253 38.51 -36.68 24.72
C GLU A 253 38.44 -36.23 26.18
N GLY A 254 38.08 -37.17 27.08
CA GLY A 254 38.63 -37.23 28.45
C GLY A 254 37.82 -36.64 29.61
N ALA A 255 37.43 -37.54 30.52
CA ALA A 255 37.33 -37.38 31.99
C ALA A 255 36.27 -36.40 32.56
N ALA A 256 35.17 -36.87 33.16
CA ALA A 256 35.02 -37.49 34.49
C ALA A 256 34.78 -36.48 35.64
N ALA A 257 33.72 -36.79 36.40
CA ALA A 257 33.45 -36.50 37.82
C ALA A 257 32.84 -35.15 38.27
N GLN A 258 31.73 -35.31 39.01
CA GLN A 258 31.20 -34.51 40.15
C GLN A 258 30.72 -33.07 39.83
N GLU A 259 29.66 -32.50 40.43
CA GLU A 259 28.94 -32.65 41.70
C GLU A 259 27.60 -31.86 41.54
N VAL A 260 26.42 -32.46 41.72
CA VAL A 260 25.49 -32.31 42.88
C VAL A 260 24.94 -30.89 43.14
N GLU A 261 23.60 -30.81 43.22
CA GLU A 261 22.75 -29.76 43.85
C GLU A 261 22.74 -28.36 43.21
N ARG A 262 21.61 -27.65 43.01
CA ARG A 262 20.42 -27.51 43.87
C ARG A 262 19.27 -26.81 43.12
N GLU A 263 18.04 -27.10 43.55
CA GLU A 263 16.80 -26.38 43.28
C GLU A 263 16.89 -24.87 43.60
N TYR A 264 16.23 -24.03 42.78
CA TYR A 264 14.97 -23.34 43.08
C TYR A 264 14.40 -22.68 41.82
#